data_AF-A0A534QW18-F1
#
_entry.id   AF-A0A534QW18-F1
#
_cell.length_a   1.000
_cell.length_b   1.000
_cell.length_c   1.000
_cell.angle_alpha   90.00
_cell.angle_beta   90.00
_cell.angle_gamma   90.00
#
_symmetry.space_group_name_H-M   'P 1'
#
loop_
_entity.id
_entity.type
_entity.pdbx_description
1 polymer ?
#
loop_
_entity_poly.entity_id
_entity_poly.type
_entity_poly.pdbx_seq_one_letter_code
_entity_poly.pdbx_strand_id
1 'polypeptide(L)'
;MNLEHIRVLLDADAMRHLLGAIPLLADGTAGLSALSLDRLWVKPGRHFHASYRVTLATEAGPCETRASAGLLRADREPADFRPRALRGTRPPGPAGWDVDRATARVDSPPLQLALFPWDARLPTLPLALDPARVEATLGSVRLRSCSVAGYWPGVRCQLRYEQRDAPGAVYGKVFPDGAGGAIALAQEAVTRHAAETPFAMPRVRAYLPQLNLLLTDPVEGEPLLDLLRTAPTGELMARVATALAAFHALPTDTVERRFGPADDLAVVRSWVGLIAALFPRLASPLESALAALERHVPPDGTATPA
;
A
#
# COMPACT_ATOMS: atom_id res chain seq x y z
N MET A 1 6.55 16.21 13.21
CA MET A 1 5.44 15.29 13.58
C MET A 1 5.41 15.20 15.09
N ASN A 2 4.26 15.41 15.73
CA ASN A 2 4.13 15.33 17.19
C ASN A 2 4.10 13.85 17.63
N LEU A 3 4.97 13.47 18.59
CA LEU A 3 5.08 12.11 19.12
C LEU A 3 3.84 11.67 19.89
N GLU A 4 3.16 12.59 20.58
CA GLU A 4 1.91 12.29 21.30
C GLU A 4 0.81 11.88 20.33
N HIS A 5 0.69 12.60 19.21
CA HIS A 5 -0.25 12.23 18.15
C HIS A 5 0.08 10.85 17.60
N ILE A 6 1.36 10.52 17.39
CA ILE A 6 1.76 9.19 16.92
C ILE A 6 1.36 8.10 17.93
N ARG A 7 1.58 8.32 19.24
CA ARG A 7 1.20 7.37 20.28
C ARG A 7 -0.29 7.07 20.27
N VAL A 8 -1.13 8.07 20.01
CA VAL A 8 -2.57 7.88 19.83
C VAL A 8 -2.88 6.91 18.68
N LEU A 9 -2.20 7.02 17.52
CA LEU A 9 -2.38 6.06 16.42
C LEU A 9 -1.87 4.64 16.72
N LEU A 10 -1.09 4.45 17.78
CA LEU A 10 -0.62 3.13 18.20
C LEU A 10 -1.52 2.49 19.27
N ASP A 11 -2.43 3.28 19.86
CA ASP A 11 -3.34 2.88 20.91
C ASP A 11 -4.72 2.57 20.32
N ALA A 12 -5.11 1.29 20.33
CA ALA A 12 -6.39 0.87 19.80
C ALA A 12 -7.59 1.46 20.58
N ASP A 13 -7.48 1.65 21.89
CA ASP A 13 -8.57 2.18 22.70
C ASP A 13 -8.76 3.68 22.45
N ALA A 14 -7.66 4.44 22.36
CA ALA A 14 -7.73 5.85 21.95
C ALA A 14 -8.33 5.99 20.54
N MET A 15 -7.93 5.11 19.61
CA MET A 15 -8.42 5.12 18.24
C MET A 15 -9.88 4.70 18.11
N ARG A 16 -10.39 3.83 18.99
CA ARG A 16 -11.82 3.50 19.06
C ARG A 16 -12.67 4.75 19.23
N HIS A 17 -12.25 5.62 20.14
CA HIS A 17 -12.98 6.85 20.42
C HIS A 17 -12.95 7.82 19.23
N LEU A 18 -11.78 7.93 18.57
CA LEU A 18 -11.59 8.81 17.42
C LEU A 18 -12.34 8.32 16.18
N LEU A 19 -12.39 7.01 15.93
CA LEU A 19 -13.20 6.44 14.86
C LEU A 19 -14.68 6.75 15.03
N GLY A 20 -15.16 6.94 16.26
CA GLY A 20 -16.51 7.44 16.54
C GLY A 20 -16.86 8.78 15.89
N ALA A 21 -15.88 9.56 15.40
CA ALA A 21 -16.13 10.76 14.62
C ALA A 21 -16.61 10.49 13.18
N ILE A 22 -16.43 9.26 12.67
CA ILE A 22 -16.96 8.85 11.36
C ILE A 22 -18.49 8.87 11.43
N PRO A 23 -19.20 9.56 10.51
CA PRO A 23 -20.66 9.74 10.63
C PRO A 23 -21.45 8.45 10.84
N LEU A 24 -21.11 7.37 10.14
CA LEU A 24 -21.77 6.06 10.34
C LEU A 24 -21.65 5.50 11.76
N LEU A 25 -20.54 5.81 12.44
CA LEU A 25 -20.30 5.40 13.82
C LEU A 25 -20.92 6.40 14.79
N ALA A 26 -20.85 7.70 14.47
CA ALA A 26 -21.41 8.78 15.28
C ALA A 26 -22.94 8.72 15.38
N ASP A 27 -23.62 8.40 14.27
CA ASP A 27 -25.08 8.34 14.20
C ASP A 27 -25.67 6.96 14.59
N GLY A 28 -24.82 5.98 14.89
CA GLY A 28 -25.22 4.64 15.28
C GLY A 28 -25.65 3.72 14.13
N THR A 29 -25.53 4.13 12.87
CA THR A 29 -25.81 3.28 11.70
C THR A 29 -24.94 2.02 11.69
N ALA A 30 -23.72 2.13 12.22
CA ALA A 30 -22.83 1.01 12.45
C ALA A 30 -22.20 1.07 13.84
N GLY A 31 -22.30 -0.01 14.60
CA GLY A 31 -21.65 -0.14 15.91
C GLY A 31 -20.24 -0.73 15.79
N LEU A 32 -19.21 -0.05 16.30
CA LEU A 32 -17.85 -0.59 16.31
C LEU A 32 -17.67 -1.64 17.43
N SER A 33 -17.74 -2.92 17.09
CA SER A 33 -17.67 -4.03 18.06
C SER A 33 -16.23 -4.48 18.33
N ALA A 34 -15.37 -4.54 17.31
CA ALA A 34 -13.98 -4.92 17.45
C ALA A 34 -13.05 -3.97 16.67
N LEU A 35 -11.85 -3.74 17.22
CA LEU A 35 -10.82 -2.89 16.64
C LEU A 35 -9.44 -3.46 17.02
N SER A 36 -8.56 -3.63 16.04
CA SER A 36 -7.16 -3.99 16.29
C SER A 36 -6.25 -3.30 15.28
N LEU A 37 -5.08 -2.84 15.75
CA LEU A 37 -4.05 -2.31 14.87
C LEU A 37 -3.55 -3.44 13.95
N ASP A 38 -3.66 -3.24 12.64
CA ASP A 38 -3.30 -4.22 11.63
C ASP A 38 -1.93 -3.93 11.02
N ARG A 39 -1.70 -2.66 10.66
CA ARG A 39 -0.49 -2.25 9.94
C ARG A 39 -0.18 -0.78 10.14
N LEU A 40 1.11 -0.47 10.08
CA LEU A 40 1.62 0.89 9.96
C LEU A 40 2.25 1.13 8.60
N TRP A 41 2.07 2.33 8.07
CA TRP A 41 2.84 2.84 6.97
C TRP A 41 3.41 4.20 7.33
N VAL A 42 4.72 4.21 7.53
CA VAL A 42 5.44 5.35 8.05
C VAL A 42 6.61 5.65 7.12
N LYS A 43 6.79 6.92 6.80
CA LYS A 43 8.08 7.45 6.37
C LYS A 43 8.38 8.63 7.28
N PRO A 44 9.39 8.51 8.16
CA PRO A 44 9.73 9.56 9.12
C PRO A 44 9.86 10.92 8.42
N GLY A 45 9.26 11.95 9.02
CA GLY A 45 9.27 13.30 8.46
C GLY A 45 8.45 13.48 7.18
N ARG A 46 7.70 12.48 6.69
CA ARG A 46 6.82 12.60 5.51
C ARG A 46 5.36 12.26 5.82
N HIS A 47 5.08 11.06 6.33
CA HIS A 47 3.72 10.59 6.59
C HIS A 47 3.70 9.50 7.66
N PHE A 48 2.60 9.43 8.41
CA PHE A 48 2.33 8.39 9.40
C PHE A 48 0.88 7.93 9.23
N HIS A 49 0.68 6.70 8.79
CA HIS A 49 -0.62 6.10 8.57
C HIS A 49 -0.74 4.80 9.38
N ALA A 50 -1.88 4.62 10.01
CA ALA A 50 -2.27 3.38 10.67
C ALA A 50 -3.48 2.76 9.98
N SER A 51 -3.46 1.44 9.87
CA SER A 51 -4.55 0.61 9.40
C SER A 51 -5.05 -0.23 10.56
N TYR A 52 -6.36 -0.35 10.69
CA TYR A 52 -7.00 -1.17 11.70
C TYR A 52 -7.93 -2.18 11.04
N ARG A 53 -7.97 -3.39 11.58
CA ARG A 53 -9.07 -4.32 11.34
C ARG A 53 -10.22 -3.94 12.25
N VAL A 54 -11.41 -3.80 11.67
CA VAL A 54 -12.62 -3.45 12.41
C VAL A 54 -13.75 -4.41 12.11
N THR A 55 -14.54 -4.71 13.13
CA THR A 55 -15.82 -5.39 12.98
C THR A 55 -16.91 -4.38 13.32
N LEU A 56 -17.84 -4.21 12.39
CA LEU A 56 -18.96 -3.29 12.50
C LEU A 56 -20.26 -4.08 12.62
N ALA A 57 -21.06 -3.85 13.65
CA ALA A 57 -22.44 -4.31 13.71
C ALA A 57 -23.30 -3.41 12.83
N THR A 58 -23.94 -3.98 11.82
CA THR A 58 -24.82 -3.26 10.89
C THR A 58 -26.20 -3.91 10.87
N GLU A 59 -27.19 -3.26 10.26
CA GLU A 59 -28.53 -3.85 10.07
C GLU A 59 -28.50 -5.19 9.30
N ALA A 60 -27.54 -5.36 8.38
CA ALA A 60 -27.35 -6.59 7.63
C ALA A 60 -26.56 -7.68 8.39
N GLY A 61 -26.18 -7.40 9.64
CA GLY A 61 -25.32 -8.25 10.46
C GLY A 61 -23.89 -7.71 10.62
N PRO A 62 -23.00 -8.50 11.25
CA PRO A 62 -21.61 -8.10 11.44
C PRO A 62 -20.85 -8.04 10.11
N CYS A 63 -20.09 -6.96 9.92
CA CYS A 63 -19.27 -6.69 8.75
C CYS A 63 -17.82 -6.50 9.18
N GLU A 64 -16.91 -7.35 8.67
CA GLU A 64 -15.47 -7.14 8.81
C GLU A 64 -14.94 -6.23 7.70
N THR A 65 -14.22 -5.18 8.09
CA THR A 65 -13.59 -4.25 7.15
C THR A 65 -12.33 -3.64 7.76
N ARG A 66 -11.79 -2.60 7.13
CA ARG A 66 -10.64 -1.85 7.62
C ARG A 66 -10.97 -0.38 7.82
N ALA A 67 -10.38 0.20 8.85
CA ALA A 67 -10.33 1.64 9.05
C ALA A 67 -8.88 2.12 8.84
N SER A 68 -8.73 3.34 8.34
CA SER A 68 -7.43 3.98 8.18
C SER A 68 -7.41 5.31 8.92
N ALA A 69 -6.27 5.64 9.50
CA ALA A 69 -5.99 6.91 10.14
C ALA A 69 -4.67 7.47 9.58
N GLY A 70 -4.73 8.59 8.88
CA GLY A 70 -3.55 9.32 8.39
C GLY A 70 -3.32 10.57 9.21
N LEU A 71 -2.13 10.73 9.78
CA LEU A 71 -1.76 11.96 10.48
C LEU A 71 -1.54 13.09 9.47
N LEU A 72 -2.36 14.13 9.55
CA LEU A 72 -2.25 15.34 8.75
C LEU A 72 -1.08 16.19 9.26
N ARG A 73 -0.39 16.84 8.34
CA ARG A 73 0.67 17.79 8.68
C ARG A 73 0.13 19.19 8.69
N ALA A 74 0.59 20.00 9.66
CA ALA A 74 0.20 21.40 9.78
C ALA A 74 0.66 22.26 8.58
N ASP A 75 1.71 21.84 7.87
CA ASP A 75 2.34 22.57 6.75
C ASP A 75 1.84 22.15 5.37
N ARG A 76 0.85 21.25 5.29
CA ARG A 76 0.24 20.83 4.03
C ARG A 76 -1.24 21.10 4.06
N GLU A 77 -1.73 21.77 3.02
CA GLU A 77 -3.18 21.75 2.78
C GLU A 77 -3.62 20.28 2.72
N PRO A 78 -4.60 19.89 3.55
CA PRO A 78 -5.17 18.57 3.46
C PRO A 78 -5.74 18.44 2.05
N ALA A 79 -5.27 17.45 1.29
CA ALA A 79 -5.87 17.11 0.01
C ALA A 79 -7.38 16.98 0.21
N ASP A 80 -8.18 17.62 -0.64
CA ASP A 80 -9.64 17.58 -0.50
C ASP A 80 -10.07 16.11 -0.54
N PHE A 81 -10.56 15.66 0.61
CA PHE A 81 -10.92 14.28 0.89
C PHE A 81 -12.06 13.79 -0.01
N ARG A 82 -12.80 14.73 -0.61
CA ARG A 82 -14.05 14.46 -1.34
C ARG A 82 -13.90 14.88 -2.79
N PRO A 83 -13.10 14.18 -3.61
CA PRO A 83 -13.12 14.40 -5.05
C PRO A 83 -14.59 14.40 -5.48
N ARG A 84 -15.06 15.50 -6.07
CA ARG A 84 -16.47 15.64 -6.49
C ARG A 84 -16.93 14.44 -7.32
N ALA A 85 -16.01 13.85 -8.08
CA ALA A 85 -16.20 12.65 -8.89
C ALA A 85 -16.65 11.39 -8.10
N LEU A 86 -16.42 11.33 -6.78
CA LEU A 86 -16.78 10.19 -5.94
C LEU A 86 -18.09 10.39 -5.16
N ARG A 87 -18.63 11.61 -5.12
CA ARG A 87 -19.90 11.86 -4.42
C ARG A 87 -21.03 11.10 -5.11
N GLY A 88 -21.84 10.40 -4.31
CA GLY A 88 -22.92 9.54 -4.80
C GLY A 88 -22.47 8.17 -5.32
N THR A 89 -21.15 7.89 -5.35
CA THR A 89 -20.67 6.54 -5.68
C THR A 89 -20.88 5.62 -4.48
N ARG A 90 -21.36 4.40 -4.75
CA ARG A 90 -21.49 3.32 -3.78
C ARG A 90 -20.73 2.11 -4.29
N PRO A 91 -19.48 1.91 -3.84
CA PRO A 91 -18.67 0.81 -4.30
C PRO A 91 -19.31 -0.51 -3.87
N PRO A 92 -19.13 -1.59 -4.65
CA PRO A 92 -19.57 -2.91 -4.25
C PRO A 92 -18.84 -3.34 -2.97
N GLY A 93 -19.60 -3.89 -2.02
CA GLY A 93 -19.07 -4.34 -0.73
C GLY A 93 -20.20 -4.50 0.30
N PRO A 94 -19.90 -5.06 1.49
CA PRO A 94 -20.92 -5.46 2.45
C PRO A 94 -21.81 -4.31 2.95
N ALA A 95 -21.31 -3.07 2.88
CA ALA A 95 -21.95 -1.91 3.49
C ALA A 95 -22.42 -0.85 2.48
N GLY A 96 -21.85 -0.81 1.26
CA GLY A 96 -22.28 0.10 0.19
C GLY A 96 -22.34 1.59 0.55
N TRP A 97 -21.68 2.01 1.63
CA TRP A 97 -21.75 3.38 2.16
C TRP A 97 -20.92 4.34 1.32
N ASP A 98 -21.41 5.56 1.16
CA ASP A 98 -20.72 6.63 0.43
C ASP A 98 -19.56 7.27 1.21
N VAL A 99 -18.76 8.05 0.48
CA VAL A 99 -17.59 8.77 1.00
C VAL A 99 -17.90 9.76 2.11
N ASP A 100 -19.06 10.43 2.07
CA ASP A 100 -19.40 11.47 3.06
C ASP A 100 -19.74 10.84 4.41
N ARG A 101 -20.31 9.63 4.42
CA ARG A 101 -20.68 8.92 5.65
C ARG A 101 -19.55 8.08 6.25
N ALA A 102 -18.63 7.59 5.42
CA ALA A 102 -17.62 6.62 5.83
C ALA A 102 -16.29 7.24 6.31
N THR A 103 -16.25 8.56 6.47
CA THR A 103 -14.99 9.31 6.57
C THR A 103 -15.14 10.52 7.49
N ALA A 104 -14.06 10.90 8.16
CA ALA A 104 -14.07 12.02 9.10
C ALA A 104 -12.70 12.68 9.20
N ARG A 105 -12.71 13.93 9.68
CA ARG A 105 -11.52 14.65 10.09
C ARG A 105 -11.61 14.92 11.58
N VAL A 106 -10.49 14.72 12.27
CA VAL A 106 -10.33 15.10 13.68
C VAL A 106 -9.26 16.18 13.75
N ASP A 107 -9.46 17.18 14.59
CA ASP A 107 -8.52 18.31 14.70
C ASP A 107 -7.35 18.02 15.66
N SER A 108 -7.60 17.27 16.73
CA SER A 108 -6.57 16.89 17.71
C SER A 108 -6.71 15.42 18.15
N PRO A 109 -5.75 14.54 17.79
CA PRO A 109 -4.70 14.78 16.80
C PRO A 109 -5.30 15.11 15.42
N PRO A 110 -4.58 15.86 14.56
CA PRO A 110 -5.06 16.23 13.23
C PRO A 110 -5.06 14.98 12.34
N LEU A 111 -6.17 14.25 12.30
CA LEU A 111 -6.30 12.98 11.60
C LEU A 111 -7.26 13.06 10.43
N GLN A 112 -6.92 12.32 9.38
CA GLN A 112 -7.87 11.87 8.38
C GLN A 112 -8.27 10.43 8.67
N LEU A 113 -9.55 10.21 8.91
CA LEU A 113 -10.15 8.90 9.19
C LEU A 113 -11.00 8.45 8.02
N ALA A 114 -10.95 7.17 7.71
CA ALA A 114 -11.83 6.58 6.69
C ALA A 114 -11.98 5.07 6.82
N LEU A 115 -13.19 4.58 6.54
CA LEU A 115 -13.46 3.16 6.32
C LEU A 115 -13.14 2.78 4.88
N PHE A 116 -12.59 1.59 4.69
CA PHE A 116 -12.36 1.01 3.36
C PHE A 116 -13.70 0.94 2.58
N PRO A 117 -13.73 1.30 1.28
CA PRO A 117 -12.58 1.57 0.39
C PRO A 117 -12.22 3.05 0.23
N TRP A 118 -12.73 3.92 1.09
CA TRP A 118 -12.52 5.37 0.97
C TRP A 118 -11.14 5.75 1.45
N ASP A 119 -10.19 5.86 0.53
CA ASP A 119 -8.81 6.22 0.86
C ASP A 119 -8.45 7.50 0.09
N ALA A 120 -8.22 8.59 0.83
CA ALA A 120 -7.92 9.90 0.25
C ALA A 120 -6.71 9.89 -0.69
N ARG A 121 -5.77 8.97 -0.47
CA ARG A 121 -4.55 8.84 -1.26
C ARG A 121 -4.67 7.80 -2.37
N LEU A 122 -5.78 7.07 -2.43
CA LEU A 122 -6.16 6.16 -3.51
C LEU A 122 -7.58 6.52 -3.99
N PRO A 123 -7.80 7.74 -4.51
CA PRO A 123 -9.14 8.26 -4.75
C PRO A 123 -9.95 7.43 -5.75
N THR A 124 -9.29 6.72 -6.66
CA THR A 124 -9.94 5.87 -7.66
C THR A 124 -10.25 4.45 -7.16
N LEU A 125 -9.83 4.08 -5.95
CA LEU A 125 -10.02 2.73 -5.40
C LEU A 125 -11.48 2.27 -5.37
N PRO A 126 -12.46 3.09 -4.91
CA PRO A 126 -13.88 2.70 -4.95
C PRO A 126 -14.35 2.35 -6.37
N LEU A 127 -13.85 3.05 -7.39
CA LEU A 127 -14.18 2.82 -8.80
C LEU A 127 -13.49 1.57 -9.34
N ALA A 128 -12.26 1.30 -8.93
CA ALA A 128 -11.51 0.11 -9.33
C ALA A 128 -12.10 -1.18 -8.72
N LEU A 129 -12.85 -1.10 -7.63
CA LEU A 129 -13.54 -2.24 -7.04
C LEU A 129 -14.78 -2.71 -7.83
N ASP A 130 -15.26 -1.89 -8.78
CA ASP A 130 -16.37 -2.23 -9.67
C ASP A 130 -15.85 -2.92 -10.94
N PRO A 131 -16.02 -4.25 -11.11
CA PRO A 131 -15.55 -4.96 -12.28
C PRO A 131 -16.16 -4.43 -13.57
N ALA A 132 -17.45 -4.02 -13.57
CA ALA A 132 -18.13 -3.55 -14.77
C ALA A 132 -17.51 -2.23 -15.29
N ARG A 133 -17.05 -1.37 -14.38
CA ARG A 133 -16.36 -0.13 -14.73
C ARG A 133 -14.96 -0.39 -15.29
N VAL A 134 -14.24 -1.36 -14.73
CA VAL A 134 -12.93 -1.78 -15.22
C VAL A 134 -13.08 -2.44 -16.62
N GLU A 135 -14.08 -3.30 -16.81
CA GLU A 135 -14.43 -3.89 -18.12
C GLU A 135 -14.73 -2.86 -19.18
N ALA A 136 -15.54 -1.85 -18.86
CA ALA A 136 -15.89 -0.77 -19.79
C ALA A 136 -14.65 0.00 -20.30
N THR A 137 -13.54 -0.03 -19.54
CA THR A 137 -12.27 0.59 -19.93
C THR A 137 -11.33 -0.40 -20.64
N LEU A 138 -11.39 -1.70 -20.32
CA LEU A 138 -10.57 -2.76 -20.92
C LEU A 138 -11.07 -3.24 -22.29
N GLY A 139 -12.37 -3.13 -22.57
CA GLY A 139 -12.99 -3.55 -23.83
C GLY A 139 -13.19 -5.06 -23.97
N SER A 140 -12.10 -5.81 -24.12
CA SER A 140 -12.12 -7.24 -24.53
C SER A 140 -12.16 -8.24 -23.37
N VAL A 141 -11.70 -7.85 -22.18
CA VAL A 141 -11.71 -8.71 -21.00
C VAL A 141 -13.04 -8.55 -20.27
N ARG A 142 -13.81 -9.62 -20.15
CA ARG A 142 -15.00 -9.69 -19.29
C ARG A 142 -14.62 -10.20 -17.90
N LEU A 143 -15.04 -9.48 -16.88
CA LEU A 143 -14.79 -9.77 -15.48
C LEU A 143 -16.10 -10.28 -14.84
N ARG A 144 -15.95 -11.01 -13.75
CA ARG A 144 -17.06 -11.61 -13.01
C ARG A 144 -17.18 -10.99 -11.62
N SER A 145 -16.05 -10.88 -10.93
CA SER A 145 -15.97 -10.38 -9.57
C SER A 145 -14.62 -9.72 -9.32
N CYS A 146 -14.56 -8.90 -8.27
CA CYS A 146 -13.33 -8.33 -7.75
C CYS A 146 -13.20 -8.70 -6.28
N SER A 147 -11.99 -9.04 -5.86
CA SER A 147 -11.62 -9.24 -4.47
C SER A 147 -10.33 -8.49 -4.15
N VAL A 148 -10.16 -8.11 -2.88
CA VAL A 148 -8.94 -7.43 -2.42
C VAL A 148 -7.87 -8.48 -2.13
N ALA A 149 -6.82 -8.53 -2.94
CA ALA A 149 -5.66 -9.39 -2.72
C ALA A 149 -4.71 -8.81 -1.67
N GLY A 150 -4.67 -7.48 -1.53
CA GLY A 150 -3.94 -6.86 -0.43
C GLY A 150 -4.05 -5.34 -0.44
N TYR A 151 -4.18 -4.74 0.74
CA TYR A 151 -4.39 -3.31 0.87
C TYR A 151 -3.34 -2.68 1.81
N TRP A 152 -2.74 -1.58 1.36
CA TRP A 152 -1.80 -0.76 2.12
C TRP A 152 -2.32 0.67 2.10
N PRO A 153 -3.02 1.13 3.16
CA PRO A 153 -3.64 2.44 3.19
C PRO A 153 -2.69 3.56 2.80
N GLY A 154 -3.15 4.36 1.84
CA GLY A 154 -2.50 5.47 1.21
C GLY A 154 -1.29 5.15 0.33
N VAL A 155 -0.96 3.87 0.16
CA VAL A 155 0.17 3.40 -0.65
C VAL A 155 -0.28 2.74 -1.92
N ARG A 156 -1.18 1.75 -1.80
CA ARG A 156 -1.65 0.92 -2.91
C ARG A 156 -2.74 -0.03 -2.45
N CYS A 157 -3.57 -0.46 -3.40
CA CYS A 157 -4.44 -1.62 -3.23
C CYS A 157 -4.21 -2.61 -4.38
N GLN A 158 -4.05 -3.88 -4.05
CA GLN A 158 -3.95 -5.00 -4.98
C GLN A 158 -5.31 -5.69 -5.04
N LEU A 159 -5.83 -5.81 -6.26
CA LEU A 159 -7.14 -6.34 -6.57
C LEU A 159 -6.98 -7.59 -7.42
N ARG A 160 -7.86 -8.56 -7.25
CA ARG A 160 -7.94 -9.78 -8.06
C ARG A 160 -9.29 -9.79 -8.75
N TYR A 161 -9.28 -9.77 -10.07
CA TYR A 161 -10.48 -9.82 -10.89
C TYR A 161 -10.61 -11.22 -11.49
N GLU A 162 -11.70 -11.93 -11.15
CA GLU A 162 -12.02 -13.20 -11.81
C GLU A 162 -12.54 -12.92 -13.22
N GLN A 163 -12.04 -13.64 -14.21
CA GLN A 163 -12.52 -13.51 -15.59
C GLN A 163 -13.82 -14.31 -15.78
N ARG A 164 -14.70 -13.82 -16.66
CA ARG A 164 -15.98 -14.48 -16.97
C ARG A 164 -15.82 -15.58 -18.01
N ASP A 165 -15.10 -15.27 -19.10
CA ASP A 165 -15.06 -16.10 -20.32
C ASP A 165 -13.81 -16.98 -20.42
N ALA A 166 -12.94 -16.93 -19.42
CA ALA A 166 -11.71 -17.71 -19.35
C ALA A 166 -11.44 -18.15 -17.91
N PRO A 167 -10.87 -19.35 -17.70
CA PRO A 167 -10.37 -19.73 -16.39
C PRO A 167 -9.20 -18.82 -16.01
N GLY A 168 -9.26 -18.24 -14.81
CA GLY A 168 -8.17 -17.45 -14.26
C GLY A 168 -8.58 -16.05 -13.82
N ALA A 169 -7.58 -15.28 -13.40
CA ALA A 169 -7.75 -13.95 -12.85
C ALA A 169 -6.72 -12.97 -13.43
N VAL A 170 -7.11 -11.71 -13.49
CA VAL A 170 -6.20 -10.58 -13.76
C VAL A 170 -5.96 -9.85 -12.45
N TYR A 171 -4.73 -9.41 -12.22
CA TYR A 171 -4.39 -8.66 -11.01
C TYR A 171 -4.32 -7.17 -11.30
N GLY A 172 -4.99 -6.39 -10.46
CA GLY A 172 -4.96 -4.94 -10.47
C GLY A 172 -4.13 -4.37 -9.35
N LYS A 173 -3.45 -3.25 -9.61
CA LYS A 173 -2.77 -2.46 -8.58
C LYS A 173 -3.16 -1.00 -8.73
N VAL A 174 -3.95 -0.52 -7.77
CA VAL A 174 -4.32 0.90 -7.65
C VAL A 174 -3.19 1.64 -6.97
N PHE A 175 -2.77 2.75 -7.57
CA PHE A 175 -1.70 3.61 -7.07
C PHE A 175 -2.23 4.99 -6.66
N PRO A 176 -1.47 5.73 -5.83
CA PRO A 176 -1.65 7.16 -5.67
C PRO A 176 -1.43 7.87 -7.01
N ASP A 177 -2.12 9.00 -7.20
CA ASP A 177 -2.20 9.72 -8.48
C ASP A 177 -0.86 9.79 -9.23
N GLY A 178 -0.88 9.34 -10.49
CA GLY A 178 0.22 9.48 -11.45
C GLY A 178 1.37 8.46 -11.33
N ALA A 179 1.46 7.66 -10.26
CA ALA A 179 2.59 6.73 -10.10
C ALA A 179 2.50 5.47 -10.99
N GLY A 180 1.30 5.06 -11.42
CA GLY A 180 1.10 3.77 -12.07
C GLY A 180 1.70 3.67 -13.49
N GLY A 181 1.72 4.78 -14.25
CA GLY A 181 2.22 4.79 -15.63
C GLY A 181 3.72 4.54 -15.73
N ALA A 182 4.52 5.25 -14.93
CA ALA A 182 5.97 5.03 -14.86
C ALA A 182 6.31 3.60 -14.40
N ILE A 183 5.53 3.04 -13.47
CA ILE A 183 5.70 1.65 -13.01
C ILE A 183 5.37 0.66 -14.13
N ALA A 184 4.32 0.91 -14.93
CA ALA A 184 3.98 0.08 -16.08
C ALA A 184 5.14 0.03 -17.09
N LEU A 185 5.69 1.20 -17.45
CA LEU A 185 6.83 1.30 -18.36
C LEU A 185 8.08 0.59 -17.83
N ALA A 186 8.40 0.77 -16.55
CA ALA A 186 9.53 0.08 -15.91
C ALA A 186 9.33 -1.44 -15.92
N GLN A 187 8.12 -1.91 -15.64
CA GLN A 187 7.80 -3.34 -15.67
C GLN A 187 7.86 -3.92 -17.09
N GLU A 188 7.41 -3.19 -18.11
CA GLU A 188 7.55 -3.59 -19.52
C GLU A 188 9.03 -3.65 -19.93
N ALA A 189 9.85 -2.69 -19.48
CA ALA A 189 11.29 -2.70 -19.72
C ALA A 189 11.96 -3.94 -19.10
N VAL A 190 11.65 -4.28 -17.85
CA VAL A 190 12.13 -5.52 -17.21
C VAL A 190 11.64 -6.75 -17.98
N THR A 191 10.36 -6.80 -18.34
CA THR A 191 9.76 -7.96 -19.04
C THR A 191 10.45 -8.24 -20.38
N ARG A 192 10.86 -7.21 -21.13
CA ARG A 192 11.61 -7.38 -22.39
C ARG A 192 12.95 -8.09 -22.18
N HIS A 193 13.59 -7.87 -21.05
CA HIS A 193 14.87 -8.52 -20.72
C HIS A 193 14.68 -9.87 -20.02
N ALA A 194 13.49 -10.14 -19.48
CA ALA A 194 13.24 -11.33 -18.66
C ALA A 194 13.09 -12.64 -19.47
N ALA A 195 12.88 -12.56 -20.80
CA ALA A 195 12.56 -13.73 -21.63
C ALA A 195 13.60 -14.87 -21.59
N GLU A 196 14.86 -14.55 -21.30
CA GLU A 196 15.97 -15.52 -21.21
C GLU A 196 16.54 -15.63 -19.79
N THR A 197 15.82 -15.16 -18.78
CA THR A 197 16.32 -15.06 -17.40
C THR A 197 15.70 -16.11 -16.48
N PRO A 198 16.36 -16.44 -15.35
CA PRO A 198 15.84 -17.37 -14.34
C PRO A 198 14.72 -16.78 -13.46
N PHE A 199 14.08 -15.67 -13.86
CA PHE A 199 12.95 -15.07 -13.17
C PHE A 199 11.83 -14.70 -14.15
N ALA A 200 10.60 -14.64 -13.65
CA ALA A 200 9.45 -14.18 -14.41
C ALA A 200 8.93 -12.84 -13.85
N MET A 201 8.57 -11.93 -14.73
CA MET A 201 7.87 -10.69 -14.38
C MET A 201 6.41 -10.80 -14.87
N PRO A 202 5.40 -10.40 -14.08
CA PRO A 202 4.03 -10.37 -14.56
C PRO A 202 3.92 -9.47 -15.79
N ARG A 203 3.30 -9.96 -16.86
CA ARG A 203 3.11 -9.16 -18.07
C ARG A 203 2.10 -8.05 -17.81
N VAL A 204 2.43 -6.83 -18.22
CA VAL A 204 1.47 -5.71 -18.18
C VAL A 204 0.37 -5.97 -19.22
N ARG A 205 -0.89 -5.95 -18.77
CA ARG A 205 -2.08 -6.05 -19.63
C ARG A 205 -2.53 -4.67 -20.08
N ALA A 206 -2.62 -3.73 -19.14
CA ALA A 206 -3.01 -2.35 -19.39
C ALA A 206 -2.67 -1.47 -18.18
N TYR A 207 -2.41 -0.19 -18.44
CA TYR A 207 -2.54 0.85 -17.42
C TYR A 207 -3.76 1.70 -17.74
N LEU A 208 -4.65 1.89 -16.76
CA LEU A 208 -5.89 2.67 -16.87
C LEU A 208 -5.73 3.98 -16.08
N PRO A 209 -5.32 5.09 -16.73
CA PRO A 209 -5.00 6.34 -16.03
C PRO A 209 -6.19 6.90 -15.23
N GLN A 210 -7.40 6.77 -15.75
CA GLN A 210 -8.63 7.29 -15.13
C GLN A 210 -8.97 6.57 -13.82
N LEU A 211 -8.39 5.38 -13.61
CA LEU A 211 -8.55 4.58 -12.40
C LEU A 211 -7.24 4.46 -11.60
N ASN A 212 -6.15 5.10 -12.03
CA ASN A 212 -4.79 4.87 -11.52
C ASN A 212 -4.48 3.38 -11.30
N LEU A 213 -4.91 2.54 -12.24
CA LEU A 213 -4.94 1.08 -12.10
C LEU A 213 -4.03 0.42 -13.12
N LEU A 214 -2.99 -0.28 -12.64
CA LEU A 214 -2.17 -1.16 -13.46
C LEU A 214 -2.73 -2.59 -13.40
N LEU A 215 -3.00 -3.17 -14.56
CA LEU A 215 -3.48 -4.55 -14.71
C LEU A 215 -2.35 -5.43 -15.24
N THR A 216 -2.19 -6.60 -14.65
CA THR A 216 -1.15 -7.55 -15.01
C THR A 216 -1.68 -8.97 -15.08
N ASP A 217 -0.99 -9.79 -15.86
CA ASP A 217 -1.17 -11.23 -15.86
C ASP A 217 -0.81 -11.85 -14.50
N PRO A 218 -1.43 -12.98 -14.14
CA PRO A 218 -0.99 -13.77 -13.00
C PRO A 218 0.41 -14.32 -13.28
N VAL A 219 1.23 -14.43 -12.24
CA VAL A 219 2.47 -15.21 -12.28
C VAL A 219 2.16 -16.60 -11.77
N GLU A 220 2.45 -17.62 -12.56
CA GLU A 220 2.28 -19.01 -12.15
C GLU A 220 3.33 -19.41 -11.10
N GLY A 221 2.91 -20.28 -10.17
CA GLY A 221 3.79 -20.82 -9.15
C GLY A 221 3.17 -20.78 -7.75
N GLU A 222 3.99 -21.18 -6.78
CA GLU A 222 3.61 -21.26 -5.37
C GLU A 222 4.34 -20.19 -4.55
N PRO A 223 3.71 -19.63 -3.50
CA PRO A 223 4.37 -18.71 -2.60
C PRO A 223 5.62 -19.34 -1.97
N LEU A 224 6.73 -18.60 -1.94
CA LEU A 224 8.00 -19.07 -1.38
C LEU A 224 7.87 -19.61 0.05
N LEU A 225 7.05 -18.97 0.88
CA LEU A 225 6.83 -19.38 2.27
C LEU A 225 6.12 -20.73 2.38
N ASP A 226 5.29 -21.11 1.40
CA ASP A 226 4.63 -22.41 1.39
C ASP A 226 5.61 -23.50 0.91
N LEU A 227 6.41 -23.19 -0.12
CA LEU A 227 7.49 -24.08 -0.59
C LEU A 227 8.53 -24.35 0.50
N LEU A 228 8.89 -23.35 1.31
CA LEU A 228 9.83 -23.50 2.42
C LEU A 228 9.34 -24.48 3.50
N ARG A 229 8.05 -24.81 3.54
CA ARG A 229 7.50 -25.81 4.47
C ARG A 229 7.65 -27.24 3.96
N THR A 230 7.83 -27.45 2.66
CA THR A 230 7.75 -28.76 2.00
C THR A 230 9.00 -29.14 1.22
N ALA A 231 9.84 -28.19 0.84
CA ALA A 231 11.01 -28.39 0.01
C ALA A 231 12.34 -28.12 0.75
N PRO A 232 13.47 -28.72 0.32
CA PRO A 232 14.78 -28.44 0.88
C PRO A 232 15.16 -26.95 0.71
N THR A 233 15.41 -26.28 1.84
CA THR A 233 15.70 -24.83 1.87
C THR A 233 16.91 -24.44 1.03
N GLY A 234 17.98 -25.26 1.04
CA GLY A 234 19.24 -24.94 0.35
C GLY A 234 19.07 -24.76 -1.16
N GLU A 235 18.44 -25.72 -1.83
CA GLU A 235 18.19 -25.67 -3.28
C GLU A 235 17.24 -24.53 -3.65
N LEU A 236 16.21 -24.32 -2.82
CA LEU A 236 15.24 -23.26 -3.05
C LEU A 236 15.88 -21.86 -2.93
N MET A 237 16.70 -21.64 -1.90
CA MET A 237 17.43 -20.38 -1.75
C MET A 237 18.48 -20.18 -2.84
N ALA A 238 19.13 -21.24 -3.32
CA ALA A 238 20.05 -21.15 -4.45
C ALA A 238 19.34 -20.67 -5.72
N ARG A 239 18.13 -21.17 -6.01
CA ARG A 239 17.31 -20.69 -7.13
C ARG A 239 16.92 -19.22 -6.98
N VAL A 240 16.49 -18.81 -5.79
CA VAL A 240 16.17 -17.40 -5.49
C VAL A 240 17.40 -16.50 -5.67
N ALA A 241 18.56 -16.92 -5.18
CA ALA A 241 19.81 -16.18 -5.34
C ALA A 241 20.19 -16.00 -6.82
N THR A 242 20.10 -17.06 -7.62
CA THR A 242 20.33 -17.00 -9.07
C THR A 242 19.36 -16.06 -9.78
N ALA A 243 18.07 -16.12 -9.43
CA ALA A 243 17.05 -15.20 -9.97
C ALA A 243 17.33 -13.73 -9.62
N LEU A 244 17.70 -13.45 -8.36
CA LEU A 244 18.03 -12.10 -7.90
C LEU A 244 19.31 -11.57 -8.55
N ALA A 245 20.33 -12.41 -8.71
CA ALA A 245 21.57 -12.02 -9.38
C ALA A 245 21.31 -11.63 -10.84
N ALA A 246 20.51 -12.41 -11.57
CA ALA A 246 20.11 -12.08 -12.93
C ALA A 246 19.28 -10.79 -13.01
N PHE A 247 18.38 -10.56 -12.05
CA PHE A 247 17.60 -9.33 -11.97
C PHE A 247 18.49 -8.09 -11.71
N HIS A 248 19.48 -8.19 -10.81
CA HIS A 248 20.42 -7.10 -10.54
C HIS A 248 21.35 -6.80 -11.73
N ALA A 249 21.59 -7.77 -12.61
CA ALA A 249 22.41 -7.60 -13.80
C ALA A 249 21.67 -6.94 -14.98
N LEU A 250 20.37 -6.67 -14.84
CA LEU A 250 19.60 -6.01 -15.89
C LEU A 250 20.15 -4.60 -16.19
N PRO A 251 20.13 -4.16 -17.46
CA PRO A 251 20.45 -2.78 -17.81
C PRO A 251 19.54 -1.79 -17.07
N THR A 252 20.16 -0.76 -16.48
CA THR A 252 19.48 0.31 -15.72
C THR A 252 19.49 1.65 -16.45
N ASP A 253 19.80 1.64 -17.75
CA ASP A 253 19.76 2.80 -18.64
C ASP A 253 18.36 3.40 -18.74
N THR A 254 17.32 2.59 -18.57
CA THR A 254 15.91 3.00 -18.55
C THR A 254 15.37 3.37 -17.15
N VAL A 255 16.20 3.29 -16.10
CA VAL A 255 15.77 3.58 -14.72
C VAL A 255 16.09 5.04 -14.37
N GLU A 256 15.05 5.86 -14.28
CA GLU A 256 15.18 7.31 -14.03
C GLU A 256 15.80 7.66 -12.67
N ARG A 257 15.62 6.81 -11.65
CA ARG A 257 16.05 7.09 -10.29
C ARG A 257 17.00 6.03 -9.75
N ARG A 258 18.16 6.48 -9.32
CA ARG A 258 19.18 5.68 -8.63
C ARG A 258 19.29 6.12 -7.18
N PHE A 259 19.58 5.19 -6.29
CA PHE A 259 19.81 5.44 -4.87
C PHE A 259 21.24 5.02 -4.55
N GLY A 260 21.98 5.91 -3.90
CA GLY A 260 23.32 5.64 -3.40
C GLY A 260 23.33 5.23 -1.93
N PRO A 261 24.47 4.73 -1.42
CA PRO A 261 24.67 4.49 0.01
C PRO A 261 24.27 5.67 0.91
N ALA A 262 24.51 6.91 0.48
CA ALA A 262 24.10 8.10 1.22
C ALA A 262 22.57 8.25 1.34
N ASP A 263 21.82 7.92 0.29
CA ASP A 263 20.34 7.95 0.31
C ASP A 263 19.79 6.92 1.29
N ASP A 264 20.35 5.71 1.27
CA ASP A 264 19.96 4.62 2.16
C ASP A 264 20.27 4.96 3.62
N LEU A 265 21.45 5.52 3.89
CA LEU A 265 21.83 5.98 5.22
C LEU A 265 20.89 7.08 5.74
N ALA A 266 20.48 8.02 4.89
CA ALA A 266 19.52 9.05 5.26
C ALA A 266 18.16 8.45 5.67
N VAL A 267 17.72 7.38 5.00
CA VAL A 267 16.53 6.63 5.40
C VAL A 267 16.72 6.00 6.78
N VAL A 268 17.84 5.32 7.02
CA VAL A 268 18.13 4.67 8.32
C VAL A 268 18.17 5.70 9.45
N ARG A 269 18.89 6.82 9.29
CA ARG A 269 18.95 7.91 10.27
C ARG A 269 17.57 8.40 10.69
N SER A 270 16.69 8.62 9.71
CA SER A 270 15.34 9.12 9.96
C SER A 270 14.51 8.14 10.79
N TRP A 271 14.72 6.83 10.60
CA TRP A 271 14.04 5.78 11.35
C TRP A 271 14.58 5.62 12.76
N VAL A 272 15.91 5.63 12.93
CA VAL A 272 16.54 5.58 14.26
C VAL A 272 16.06 6.74 15.12
N GLY A 273 16.06 7.97 14.59
CA GLY A 273 15.55 9.13 15.33
C GLY A 273 14.08 9.00 15.73
N LEU A 274 13.21 8.51 14.83
CA LEU A 274 11.80 8.31 15.15
C LEU A 274 11.60 7.23 16.22
N ILE A 275 12.24 6.07 16.06
CA ILE A 275 12.06 4.92 16.96
C ILE A 275 12.65 5.24 18.34
N ALA A 276 13.84 5.84 18.42
CA ALA A 276 14.45 6.28 19.67
C ALA A 276 13.53 7.24 20.45
N ALA A 277 12.89 8.17 19.75
CA ALA A 277 11.96 9.12 20.35
C ALA A 277 10.65 8.47 20.86
N LEU A 278 10.12 7.48 20.12
CA LEU A 278 8.90 6.76 20.51
C LEU A 278 9.16 5.76 21.63
N PHE A 279 10.30 5.07 21.58
CA PHE A 279 10.69 3.98 22.46
C PHE A 279 12.10 4.25 23.05
N PRO A 280 12.21 5.07 24.10
CA PRO A 280 13.51 5.51 24.64
C PRO A 280 14.45 4.35 25.03
N ARG A 281 13.91 3.19 25.40
CA ARG A 281 14.69 1.98 25.72
C ARG A 281 15.50 1.44 24.54
N LEU A 282 15.09 1.74 23.30
CA LEU A 282 15.77 1.31 22.08
C LEU A 282 16.77 2.34 21.55
N ALA A 283 16.84 3.55 22.13
CA ALA A 283 17.65 4.65 21.60
C ALA A 283 19.15 4.28 21.52
N SER A 284 19.76 3.96 22.67
CA SER A 284 21.17 3.61 22.77
C SER A 284 21.62 2.48 21.82
N PRO A 285 20.97 1.30 21.77
CA PRO A 285 21.39 0.24 20.85
C PRO A 285 21.22 0.63 19.37
N LEU A 286 20.17 1.38 19.00
CA LEU A 286 19.95 1.83 17.61
C LEU A 286 20.96 2.88 17.18
N GLU A 287 21.26 3.85 18.04
CA GLU A 287 22.26 4.89 17.79
C GLU A 287 23.66 4.29 17.66
N SER A 288 24.00 3.31 18.52
CA SER A 288 25.27 2.58 18.40
C SER A 288 25.37 1.80 17.09
N ALA A 289 24.29 1.14 16.65
CA ALA A 289 24.26 0.43 15.37
C ALA A 289 24.36 1.40 14.18
N LEU A 290 23.71 2.55 14.24
CA LEU A 290 23.82 3.61 13.23
C LEU A 290 25.26 4.14 13.14
N ALA A 291 25.89 4.47 14.26
CA ALA A 291 27.28 4.93 14.28
C ALA A 291 28.26 3.88 13.70
N ALA A 292 27.98 2.59 13.92
CA ALA A 292 28.75 1.52 13.30
C ALA A 292 28.53 1.46 11.79
N LEU A 293 27.29 1.60 11.31
CA LEU A 293 26.96 1.63 9.88
C LEU A 293 27.65 2.82 9.19
N GLU A 294 27.59 4.02 9.79
CA GLU A 294 28.19 5.25 9.26
C GLU A 294 29.70 5.14 9.00
N ARG A 295 30.42 4.35 9.82
CA ARG A 295 31.86 4.10 9.63
C ARG A 295 32.18 3.19 8.45
N HIS A 296 31.22 2.40 7.96
CA HIS A 296 31.41 1.39 6.92
C HIS A 296 30.62 1.70 5.64
N VAL A 297 30.07 2.91 5.51
CA VAL A 297 29.33 3.31 4.31
C VAL A 297 30.30 3.32 3.13
N PRO A 298 30.02 2.54 2.05
CA PRO A 298 30.83 2.60 0.85
C PRO A 298 30.79 4.01 0.25
N PRO A 299 31.86 4.47 -0.43
CA PRO A 299 31.79 5.70 -1.20
C PRO A 299 30.66 5.60 -2.22
N ASP A 300 29.98 6.72 -2.50
CA ASP A 300 28.98 6.77 -3.57
C ASP A 300 29.68 6.40 -4.88
N GLY A 301 29.30 5.25 -5.45
CA GLY A 301 29.89 4.69 -6.66
C GLY A 301 29.51 5.43 -7.94
N THR A 302 29.19 6.73 -7.90
CA THR A 302 28.89 7.56 -9.07
C THR A 302 30.15 8.13 -9.74
N ALA A 303 31.28 7.44 -9.62
CA ALA A 303 32.43 7.66 -10.47
C ALA A 303 32.71 6.37 -11.26
N THR A 304 32.05 6.22 -12.41
CA THR A 304 32.71 5.57 -13.53
C THR A 304 33.42 6.70 -14.28
N PRO A 305 34.75 6.81 -14.22
CA PRO A 305 35.49 7.64 -15.17
C PRO A 305 35.29 7.08 -16.58
N ALA A 306 35.33 8.00 -17.56
CA ALA A 306 35.17 7.78 -19.00
C ALA A 306 36.01 6.62 -19.57
#